data_AF-A0A480AD95-F1
#
_entry.id   AF-A0A480AD95-F1
#
_cell.length_a   1.000
_cell.length_b   1.000
_cell.length_c   1.000
_cell.angle_alpha   90.00
_cell.angle_beta   90.00
_cell.angle_gamma   90.00
#
_symmetry.space_group_name_H-M   'P 1'
#
loop_
_entity.id
_entity.type
_entity.pdbx_description
1 polymer ?
#
loop_
_entity_poly.entity_id
_entity_poly.type
_entity_poly.pdbx_seq_one_letter_code
_entity_poly.pdbx_strand_id
1 'polypeptide(L)'
;MSEVHLNQLDPDNYREQEEVFTAGALSVVALLNHQFLEPRYQYSRELDPIVGVSFTGLFDFFVHAFGTDWLRWWETGRPETPQGLMFKRSEQKYLNFWKDVVHKVVWEYCDRHQIKRPNRCTTVQPAGTKSLLTGASPGWHPPKAQRFIRRITFRKNDPVALACIDYGYNVIPSQSDKDENGNLLNDPFDPRCTEWLVEIPVAVSWADLPGADKIEVSRFSVLAQLDFVMQVQNHYVTHNTSATLELRSEEIEALGTRIYEAIQNDEGYVSAALLARFDDIQTFPRLPFEPIDKLTFESLCREVKVRRKTDDFCGALSRYDLGELLESGPSGCDSDKCMFPSQLITP
;
A
#
# COMPACT_ATOMS: atom_id res chain seq x y z
N MET A 1 3.24 2.62 16.61
CA MET A 1 3.60 3.26 15.33
C MET A 1 2.48 4.20 14.93
N SER A 2 2.79 5.30 14.26
CA SER A 2 1.86 6.22 13.61
C SER A 2 2.16 6.25 12.12
N GLU A 3 1.22 6.71 11.30
CA GLU A 3 1.39 6.76 9.85
C GLU A 3 0.89 8.09 9.29
N VAL A 4 1.75 8.77 8.55
CA VAL A 4 1.43 10.01 7.83
C VAL A 4 1.00 9.68 6.40
N HIS A 5 -0.18 10.12 6.00
CA HIS A 5 -0.71 9.92 4.65
C HIS A 5 -0.24 11.07 3.74
N LEU A 6 0.92 10.90 3.11
CA LEU A 6 1.57 11.95 2.32
C LEU A 6 0.73 12.40 1.12
N ASN A 7 -0.11 11.51 0.58
CA ASN A 7 -1.00 11.83 -0.53
C ASN A 7 -2.10 12.85 -0.20
N GLN A 8 -2.23 13.25 1.07
CA GLN A 8 -3.14 14.29 1.53
C GLN A 8 -2.44 15.63 1.81
N LEU A 9 -1.12 15.68 1.68
CA LEU A 9 -0.33 16.88 1.98
C LEU A 9 0.03 17.62 0.69
N ASP A 10 0.05 18.94 0.76
CA ASP A 10 0.61 19.78 -0.30
C ASP A 10 2.16 19.72 -0.24
N PRO A 11 2.84 19.30 -1.33
CA PRO A 11 4.29 19.28 -1.38
C PRO A 11 4.97 20.62 -1.10
N ASP A 12 4.33 21.74 -1.45
CA ASP A 12 4.91 23.07 -1.27
C ASP A 12 4.61 23.66 0.12
N ASN A 13 3.70 23.03 0.90
CA ASN A 13 3.34 23.46 2.24
C ASN A 13 4.18 22.79 3.32
N TYR A 14 5.44 23.24 3.46
CA TYR A 14 6.37 22.71 4.47
C TYR A 14 5.88 22.84 5.92
N ARG A 15 5.05 23.84 6.20
CA ARG A 15 4.48 24.04 7.54
C ARG A 15 3.48 22.95 7.88
N GLU A 16 2.56 22.64 6.97
CA GLU A 16 1.61 21.53 7.14
C GLU A 16 2.36 20.20 7.30
N GLN A 17 3.39 19.97 6.49
CA GLN A 17 4.24 18.79 6.64
C GLN A 17 4.89 18.72 8.04
N GLU A 18 5.47 19.81 8.55
CA GLU A 18 6.01 19.85 9.91
C GLU A 18 4.94 19.56 10.97
N GLU A 19 3.76 20.17 10.86
CA GLU A 19 2.65 20.00 11.80
C GLU A 19 2.14 18.54 11.83
N VAL A 20 2.01 17.90 10.66
CA VAL A 20 1.53 16.52 10.56
C VAL A 20 2.58 15.51 11.06
N PHE A 21 3.86 15.68 10.71
CA PHE A 21 4.92 14.81 11.25
C PHE A 21 5.13 15.03 12.76
N THR A 22 4.93 16.26 13.25
CA THR A 22 4.90 16.55 14.69
C THR A 22 3.76 15.81 15.38
N ALA A 23 2.55 15.85 14.83
CA ALA A 23 1.40 15.10 15.37
C ALA A 23 1.65 13.58 15.35
N GLY A 24 2.22 13.06 14.26
CA GLY A 24 2.62 11.66 14.14
C GLY A 24 3.64 11.24 15.20
N ALA A 25 4.65 12.08 15.45
CA ALA A 25 5.67 11.88 16.47
C ALA A 25 5.09 11.91 17.90
N LEU A 26 4.26 12.91 18.21
CA LEU A 26 3.61 13.04 19.52
C LEU A 26 2.69 11.85 19.83
N SER A 27 1.95 11.37 18.82
CA SER A 27 1.06 10.21 18.94
C SER A 27 1.81 8.94 19.38
N VAL A 28 3.01 8.69 18.85
CA VAL A 28 3.78 7.48 19.20
C VAL A 28 4.64 7.64 20.43
N VAL A 29 5.24 8.80 20.64
CA VAL A 29 6.15 9.00 21.78
C VAL A 29 5.38 8.95 23.10
N ALA A 30 4.10 9.35 23.12
CA ALA A 30 3.24 9.20 24.29
C ALA A 30 3.09 7.73 24.73
N LEU A 31 3.18 6.77 23.80
CA LEU A 31 3.14 5.33 24.09
C LEU A 31 4.37 4.84 24.86
N LEU A 32 5.44 5.65 24.96
CA LEU A 32 6.61 5.32 25.79
C LEU A 32 6.32 5.29 27.27
N ASN A 33 5.25 5.97 27.72
CA ASN A 33 4.83 5.95 29.11
C ASN A 33 4.18 4.61 29.53
N HIS A 34 3.74 3.81 28.57
CA HIS A 34 3.14 2.51 28.85
C HIS A 34 4.15 1.57 29.53
N GLN A 35 3.71 0.93 30.61
CA GLN A 35 4.47 -0.10 31.32
C GLN A 35 3.93 -1.47 30.92
N PHE A 36 4.80 -2.33 30.39
CA PHE A 36 4.41 -3.68 30.05
C PHE A 36 4.28 -4.54 31.31
N LEU A 37 3.23 -5.36 31.36
CA LEU A 37 3.02 -6.31 32.46
C LEU A 37 4.05 -7.45 32.45
N GLU A 38 4.48 -7.85 31.25
CA GLU A 38 5.43 -8.93 31.04
C GLU A 38 6.87 -8.40 31.20
N PRO A 39 7.66 -8.86 32.20
CA PRO A 39 8.94 -8.27 32.55
C PRO A 39 9.95 -8.20 31.41
N ARG A 40 10.00 -9.20 30.51
CA ARG A 40 10.94 -9.19 29.37
C ARG A 40 10.65 -8.05 28.39
N TYR A 41 9.38 -7.67 28.20
CA TYR A 41 9.02 -6.58 27.29
C TYR A 41 9.29 -5.22 27.93
N GLN A 42 9.05 -5.11 29.24
CA GLN A 42 9.41 -3.91 30.00
C GLN A 42 10.92 -3.67 29.97
N TYR A 43 11.71 -4.71 30.25
CA TYR A 43 13.18 -4.65 30.16
C TYR A 43 13.65 -4.24 28.75
N SER A 44 13.07 -4.84 27.70
CA SER A 44 13.39 -4.45 26.32
C SER A 44 13.08 -2.98 26.03
N ARG A 45 11.94 -2.47 26.54
CA ARG A 45 11.51 -1.08 26.40
C ARG A 45 12.46 -0.11 27.11
N GLU A 46 12.98 -0.47 28.27
CA GLU A 46 13.94 0.34 29.03
C GLU A 46 15.32 0.38 28.36
N LEU A 47 15.73 -0.71 27.71
CA LEU A 47 16.97 -0.77 26.94
C LEU A 47 16.92 0.06 25.66
N ASP A 48 15.88 -0.09 24.85
CA ASP A 48 15.68 0.69 23.62
C ASP A 48 14.19 1.02 23.45
N PRO A 49 13.76 2.25 23.78
CA PRO A 49 12.35 2.62 23.76
C PRO A 49 11.84 2.90 22.34
N ILE A 50 11.84 1.88 21.50
CA ILE A 50 11.54 2.01 20.07
C ILE A 50 10.11 2.50 19.86
N VAL A 51 9.99 3.55 19.05
CA VAL A 51 8.75 3.99 18.41
C VAL A 51 8.99 4.06 16.90
N GLY A 52 7.93 4.32 16.14
CA GLY A 52 8.05 4.46 14.69
C GLY A 52 7.00 5.41 14.16
N VAL A 53 7.45 6.50 13.56
CA VAL A 53 6.63 7.31 12.65
C VAL A 53 6.86 6.77 11.25
N SER A 54 5.79 6.28 10.63
CA SER A 54 5.74 5.81 9.25
C SER A 54 5.06 6.83 8.36
N PHE A 55 5.16 6.61 7.06
CA PHE A 55 4.34 7.29 6.07
C PHE A 55 3.80 6.30 5.02
N THR A 56 2.78 6.73 4.31
CA THR A 56 2.24 6.07 3.11
C THR A 56 1.98 7.11 2.02
N GLY A 57 1.89 6.67 0.76
CA GLY A 57 1.62 7.56 -0.38
C GLY A 57 2.84 8.35 -0.85
N LEU A 58 4.06 7.89 -0.54
CA LEU A 58 5.28 8.62 -0.90
C LEU A 58 5.42 8.75 -2.43
N PHE A 59 5.13 7.67 -3.16
CA PHE A 59 5.23 7.68 -4.61
C PHE A 59 4.27 8.74 -5.19
N ASP A 60 3.00 8.72 -4.76
CA ASP A 60 2.00 9.70 -5.21
C ASP A 60 2.41 11.13 -4.86
N PHE A 61 2.92 11.35 -3.64
CA PHE A 61 3.41 12.66 -3.19
C PHE A 61 4.54 13.17 -4.07
N PHE A 62 5.52 12.34 -4.44
CA PHE A 62 6.61 12.77 -5.32
C PHE A 62 6.18 12.97 -6.77
N VAL A 63 5.16 12.26 -7.26
CA VAL A 63 4.58 12.58 -8.57
C VAL A 63 3.97 13.98 -8.56
N HIS A 64 3.26 14.37 -7.50
CA HIS A 64 2.71 15.72 -7.37
C HIS A 64 3.80 16.77 -7.14
N ALA A 65 4.83 16.46 -6.37
CA ALA A 65 5.94 17.38 -6.08
C ALA A 65 6.84 17.66 -7.29
N PHE A 66 7.08 16.66 -8.15
CA PHE A 66 8.08 16.72 -9.21
C PHE A 66 7.50 16.61 -10.62
N GLY A 67 6.21 16.30 -10.74
CA GLY A 67 5.49 16.19 -12.00
C GLY A 67 5.86 14.96 -12.83
N THR A 68 5.36 14.95 -14.07
CA THR A 68 5.49 13.78 -14.96
C THR A 68 6.92 13.51 -15.43
N ASP A 69 7.84 14.48 -15.33
CA ASP A 69 9.24 14.26 -15.68
C ASP A 69 9.93 13.32 -14.69
N TRP A 70 9.52 13.35 -13.42
CA TRP A 70 9.98 12.38 -12.42
C TRP A 70 9.47 10.97 -12.73
N LEU A 71 8.23 10.84 -13.20
CA LEU A 71 7.68 9.56 -13.67
C LEU A 71 8.44 9.01 -14.89
N ARG A 72 8.75 9.86 -15.87
CA ARG A 72 9.57 9.46 -17.05
C ARG A 72 10.95 9.00 -16.63
N TRP A 73 11.59 9.73 -15.72
CA TRP A 73 12.87 9.34 -15.15
C TRP A 73 12.80 7.99 -14.43
N TRP A 74 11.73 7.73 -13.69
CA TRP A 74 11.43 6.43 -13.09
C TRP A 74 11.30 5.30 -14.10
N GLU A 75 10.55 5.53 -15.18
CA GLU A 75 10.34 4.55 -16.27
C GLU A 75 11.67 4.16 -16.93
N THR A 76 12.64 5.09 -16.99
CA THR A 76 14.00 4.81 -17.51
C THR A 76 14.93 4.11 -16.52
N GLY A 77 14.46 3.75 -15.31
CA GLY A 77 15.26 3.04 -14.32
C GLY A 77 15.99 3.94 -13.31
N ARG A 78 15.55 5.19 -13.13
CA ARG A 78 16.14 6.18 -12.22
C ARG A 78 17.66 6.45 -12.42
N PRO A 79 18.15 6.64 -13.68
CA PRO A 79 19.57 6.83 -13.94
C PRO A 79 20.14 8.11 -13.32
N GLU A 80 21.44 8.11 -13.01
CA GLU A 80 22.16 9.25 -12.42
C GLU A 80 22.59 10.30 -13.46
N THR A 81 21.66 10.70 -14.32
CA THR A 81 21.83 11.87 -15.20
C THR A 81 21.86 13.16 -14.36
N PRO A 82 22.30 14.31 -14.90
CA PRO A 82 22.26 15.58 -14.17
C PRO A 82 20.86 15.91 -13.60
N GLN A 83 19.80 15.62 -14.37
CA GLN A 83 18.42 15.78 -13.91
C GLN A 83 18.04 14.71 -12.86
N GLY A 84 18.41 13.45 -13.06
CA GLY A 84 18.17 12.37 -12.09
C GLY A 84 18.81 12.65 -10.73
N LEU A 85 20.03 13.19 -10.71
CA LEU A 85 20.70 13.63 -9.48
C LEU A 85 19.96 14.79 -8.80
N MET A 86 19.33 15.69 -9.56
CA MET A 86 18.47 16.73 -8.98
C MET A 86 17.20 16.14 -8.35
N PHE A 87 16.58 15.15 -8.99
CA PHE A 87 15.44 14.43 -8.40
C PHE A 87 15.84 13.69 -7.12
N LYS A 88 16.90 12.88 -7.12
CA LYS A 88 17.40 12.20 -5.92
C LYS A 88 17.68 13.19 -4.77
N ARG A 89 18.36 14.31 -5.06
CA ARG A 89 18.61 15.36 -4.04
C ARG A 89 17.31 15.98 -3.51
N SER A 90 16.29 16.12 -4.34
CA SER A 90 15.00 16.67 -3.93
C SER A 90 14.20 15.68 -3.09
N GLU A 91 14.18 14.40 -3.47
CA GLU A 91 13.63 13.30 -2.65
C GLU A 91 14.31 13.26 -1.26
N GLN A 92 15.64 13.32 -1.24
CA GLN A 92 16.44 13.35 -0.01
C GLN A 92 16.08 14.52 0.90
N LYS A 93 15.84 15.71 0.35
CA LYS A 93 15.48 16.90 1.14
C LYS A 93 14.17 16.69 1.91
N TYR A 94 13.14 16.16 1.26
CA TYR A 94 11.87 15.85 1.93
C TYR A 94 12.06 14.78 3.02
N LEU A 95 12.73 13.68 2.68
CA LEU A 95 12.95 12.56 3.61
C LEU A 95 13.74 12.99 4.85
N ASN A 96 14.82 13.75 4.67
CA ASN A 96 15.62 14.29 5.77
C ASN A 96 14.80 15.29 6.61
N PHE A 97 14.06 16.19 5.97
CA PHE A 97 13.24 17.17 6.68
C PHE A 97 12.23 16.48 7.60
N TRP A 98 11.48 15.50 7.11
CA TRP A 98 10.53 14.75 7.93
C TRP A 98 11.22 13.95 9.05
N LYS A 99 12.37 13.34 8.77
CA LYS A 99 13.18 12.63 9.77
C LYS A 99 13.62 13.57 10.90
N ASP A 100 14.12 14.75 10.55
CA ASP A 100 14.59 15.75 11.51
C ASP A 100 13.45 16.25 12.40
N VAL A 101 12.27 16.51 11.83
CA VAL A 101 11.06 16.87 12.59
C VAL A 101 10.69 15.77 13.58
N VAL A 102 10.64 14.51 13.14
CA VAL A 102 10.30 13.38 14.02
C VAL A 102 11.32 13.25 15.16
N HIS A 103 12.62 13.27 14.84
CA HIS A 103 13.69 13.15 15.84
C HIS A 103 13.61 14.28 16.87
N LYS A 104 13.46 15.53 16.41
CA LYS A 104 13.33 16.71 17.28
C LYS A 104 12.17 16.53 18.26
N VAL A 105 10.96 16.25 17.76
CA VAL A 105 9.75 16.17 18.58
C VAL A 105 9.81 15.00 19.56
N VAL A 106 10.27 13.83 19.11
CA VAL A 106 10.41 12.64 19.97
C VAL A 106 11.42 12.91 21.09
N TRP A 107 12.58 13.48 20.78
CA TRP A 107 13.62 13.73 21.77
C TRP A 107 13.21 14.84 22.76
N GLU A 108 12.59 15.92 22.30
CA GLU A 108 12.05 16.98 23.17
C GLU A 108 10.98 16.44 24.12
N TYR A 109 10.15 15.49 23.67
CA TYR A 109 9.21 14.81 24.56
C TYR A 109 9.94 13.95 25.59
N CYS A 110 10.86 13.08 25.15
CA CYS A 110 11.64 12.22 26.03
C CYS A 110 12.37 13.02 27.12
N ASP A 111 13.03 14.12 26.76
CA ASP A 111 13.76 14.98 27.70
C ASP A 111 12.85 15.60 28.76
N ARG A 112 11.71 16.15 28.33
CA ARG A 112 10.72 16.75 29.24
C ARG A 112 10.15 15.74 30.24
N HIS A 113 10.01 14.49 29.82
CA HIS A 113 9.42 13.41 30.62
C HIS A 113 10.46 12.52 31.30
N GLN A 114 11.76 12.83 31.18
CA GLN A 114 12.86 12.02 31.73
C GLN A 114 12.85 10.56 31.24
N ILE A 115 12.40 10.35 30.01
CA ILE A 115 12.41 9.07 29.32
C ILE A 115 13.69 8.97 28.49
N LYS A 116 14.30 7.79 28.43
CA LYS A 116 15.43 7.54 27.53
C LYS A 116 15.03 7.86 26.08
N ARG A 117 15.89 8.61 25.36
CA ARG A 117 15.66 8.87 23.94
C ARG A 117 15.79 7.58 23.13
N PRO A 118 14.87 7.29 22.21
CA PRO A 118 15.01 6.14 21.31
C PRO A 118 16.18 6.33 20.34
N ASN A 119 16.88 5.25 20.04
CA ASN A 119 17.84 5.22 18.94
C ASN A 119 17.14 5.26 17.57
N ARG A 120 15.91 4.74 17.51
CA ARG A 120 15.13 4.57 16.29
C ARG A 120 13.71 5.07 16.52
N CYS A 121 13.26 6.02 15.70
CA CYS A 121 11.91 6.58 15.79
C CYS A 121 11.22 6.78 14.43
N THR A 122 11.88 6.42 13.33
CA THR A 122 11.34 6.47 11.97
C THR A 122 11.45 5.10 11.30
N THR A 123 10.39 4.72 10.58
CA THR A 123 10.25 3.41 9.92
C THR A 123 9.34 3.55 8.71
N VAL A 124 9.30 2.57 7.81
CA VAL A 124 8.23 2.52 6.81
C VAL A 124 7.58 1.15 6.84
N GLN A 125 6.28 1.13 7.14
CA GLN A 125 5.42 -0.03 6.98
C GLN A 125 4.54 0.22 5.73
N PRO A 126 4.57 -0.65 4.70
CA PRO A 126 3.63 -0.57 3.59
C PRO A 126 2.27 -1.11 4.06
N ALA A 127 1.53 -0.31 4.84
CA ALA A 127 0.27 -0.71 5.45
C ALA A 127 -0.86 -0.74 4.41
N GLY A 128 -0.97 -1.86 3.68
CA GLY A 128 -1.94 -2.02 2.59
C GLY A 128 -3.40 -1.74 2.98
N THR A 129 -3.82 -1.93 4.23
CA THR A 129 -5.18 -1.58 4.67
C THR A 129 -5.34 -0.09 4.95
N LYS A 130 -4.34 0.54 5.60
CA LYS A 130 -4.42 1.95 5.99
C LYS A 130 -4.30 2.87 4.78
N SER A 131 -3.40 2.55 3.85
CA SER A 131 -3.20 3.35 2.63
C SER A 131 -4.49 3.45 1.80
N LEU A 132 -5.33 2.40 1.80
CA LEU A 132 -6.61 2.39 1.09
C LEU A 132 -7.62 3.40 1.64
N LEU A 133 -7.53 3.82 2.91
CA LEU A 133 -8.45 4.79 3.52
C LEU A 133 -8.41 6.15 2.80
N THR A 134 -7.24 6.55 2.28
CA THR A 134 -7.05 7.80 1.54
C THR A 134 -6.72 7.56 0.06
N GLY A 135 -6.83 6.32 -0.41
CA GLY A 135 -6.45 5.96 -1.79
C GLY A 135 -4.96 6.13 -2.10
N ALA A 136 -4.09 6.02 -1.09
CA ALA A 136 -2.65 6.21 -1.21
C ALA A 136 -1.93 4.94 -1.70
N SER A 137 -0.81 5.13 -2.40
CA SER A 137 0.17 4.07 -2.63
C SER A 137 0.73 3.54 -1.28
N PRO A 138 0.97 2.22 -1.13
CA PRO A 138 1.30 1.64 0.16
C PRO A 138 2.77 1.87 0.55
N GLY A 139 3.00 2.66 1.60
CA GLY A 139 4.33 3.05 2.04
C GLY A 139 5.04 3.88 0.97
N TRP A 140 6.11 3.30 0.43
CA TRP A 140 6.90 3.86 -0.67
C TRP A 140 6.56 3.28 -2.05
N HIS A 141 5.84 2.15 -2.12
CA HIS A 141 5.70 1.41 -3.37
C HIS A 141 4.96 2.24 -4.43
N PRO A 142 5.35 2.13 -5.71
CA PRO A 142 4.52 2.59 -6.81
C PRO A 142 3.18 1.82 -6.81
N PRO A 143 2.08 2.43 -7.29
CA PRO A 143 0.82 1.71 -7.51
C PRO A 143 1.00 0.63 -8.58
N LYS A 144 0.09 -0.34 -8.65
CA LYS A 144 0.15 -1.41 -9.67
C LYS A 144 -0.17 -0.92 -11.08
N ALA A 145 -1.04 0.08 -11.17
CA ALA A 145 -1.44 0.73 -12.39
C ALA A 145 -2.01 2.11 -12.04
N GLN A 146 -2.15 2.96 -13.05
CA GLN A 146 -2.74 4.29 -12.87
C GLN A 146 -4.26 4.21 -12.67
N ARG A 147 -4.89 3.26 -13.37
CA ARG A 147 -6.31 2.97 -13.32
C ARG A 147 -6.47 1.47 -13.25
N PHE A 148 -7.34 1.01 -12.37
CA PHE A 148 -7.57 -0.42 -12.16
C PHE A 148 -8.96 -0.69 -11.62
N ILE A 149 -9.46 -1.90 -11.86
CA ILE A 149 -10.58 -2.46 -11.11
C ILE A 149 -10.01 -3.02 -9.80
N ARG A 150 -10.47 -2.47 -8.68
CA ARG A 150 -10.21 -3.03 -7.35
C ARG A 150 -11.31 -4.02 -7.02
N ARG A 151 -10.93 -5.27 -6.76
CA ARG A 151 -11.85 -6.31 -6.30
C ARG A 151 -11.75 -6.52 -4.80
N ILE A 152 -12.87 -6.42 -4.11
CA ILE A 152 -12.99 -6.68 -2.66
C ILE A 152 -13.93 -7.87 -2.49
N THR A 153 -13.45 -8.92 -1.81
CA THR A 153 -14.22 -10.13 -1.56
C THR A 153 -15.14 -9.93 -0.36
N PHE A 154 -16.40 -10.23 -0.55
CA PHE A 154 -17.42 -10.32 0.49
C PHE A 154 -18.09 -11.69 0.43
N ARG A 155 -18.68 -12.12 1.53
CA ARG A 155 -19.60 -13.26 1.47
C ARG A 155 -20.78 -12.92 0.56
N LYS A 156 -21.34 -13.92 -0.13
CA LYS A 156 -22.59 -13.71 -0.89
C LYS A 156 -23.68 -13.14 0.04
N ASN A 157 -24.34 -12.07 -0.42
CA ASN A 157 -25.36 -11.31 0.33
C ASN A 157 -24.86 -10.56 1.59
N ASP A 158 -23.57 -10.31 1.71
CA ASP A 158 -23.04 -9.42 2.74
C ASP A 158 -23.71 -8.03 2.68
N PRO A 159 -24.11 -7.41 3.82
CA PRO A 159 -24.76 -6.11 3.83
C PRO A 159 -23.99 -5.02 3.06
N VAL A 160 -22.65 -5.03 3.14
CA VAL A 160 -21.80 -4.07 2.43
C VAL A 160 -21.82 -4.34 0.93
N ALA A 161 -21.79 -5.60 0.51
CA ALA A 161 -21.87 -5.95 -0.91
C ALA A 161 -23.23 -5.59 -1.52
N LEU A 162 -24.32 -5.81 -0.78
CA LEU A 162 -25.68 -5.40 -1.19
C LEU A 162 -25.79 -3.88 -1.30
N ALA A 163 -25.24 -3.14 -0.33
CA ALA A 163 -25.15 -1.69 -0.40
C ALA A 163 -24.34 -1.22 -1.62
N CYS A 164 -23.23 -1.89 -1.94
CA CYS A 164 -22.44 -1.61 -3.13
C CYS A 164 -23.23 -1.80 -4.44
N ILE A 165 -24.04 -2.85 -4.54
CA ILE A 165 -24.93 -3.08 -5.70
C ILE A 165 -25.94 -1.93 -5.83
N ASP A 166 -26.58 -1.53 -4.73
CA ASP A 166 -27.51 -0.40 -4.70
C ASP A 166 -26.84 0.94 -5.06
N TYR A 167 -25.54 1.08 -4.72
CA TYR A 167 -24.71 2.21 -5.09
C TYR A 167 -24.22 2.18 -6.55
N GLY A 168 -24.48 1.08 -7.27
CA GLY A 168 -24.24 0.89 -8.70
C GLY A 168 -22.98 0.08 -9.05
N TYR A 169 -22.23 -0.40 -8.07
CA TYR A 169 -21.05 -1.24 -8.31
C TYR A 169 -21.43 -2.63 -8.82
N ASN A 170 -20.55 -3.20 -9.64
CA ASN A 170 -20.73 -4.55 -10.16
C ASN A 170 -20.27 -5.59 -9.13
N VAL A 171 -20.87 -6.78 -9.17
CA VAL A 171 -20.41 -7.96 -8.41
C VAL A 171 -20.21 -9.14 -9.35
N ILE A 172 -19.16 -9.91 -9.13
CA ILE A 172 -18.89 -11.17 -9.84
C ILE A 172 -18.61 -12.30 -8.84
N PRO A 173 -18.77 -13.59 -9.20
CA PRO A 173 -18.36 -14.70 -8.33
C PRO A 173 -16.86 -14.66 -7.98
N SER A 174 -16.45 -15.30 -6.89
CA SER A 174 -15.04 -15.35 -6.50
C SER A 174 -14.22 -16.34 -7.33
N GLN A 175 -12.89 -16.36 -7.17
CA GLN A 175 -12.03 -17.30 -7.91
C GLN A 175 -12.22 -18.77 -7.49
N SER A 176 -12.79 -19.02 -6.31
CA SER A 176 -13.13 -20.36 -5.82
C SER A 176 -14.48 -20.85 -6.32
N ASP A 177 -15.35 -19.96 -6.77
CA ASP A 177 -16.68 -20.31 -7.27
C ASP A 177 -16.58 -20.90 -8.68
N LYS A 178 -16.56 -22.24 -8.75
CA LYS A 178 -16.42 -23.04 -9.97
C LYS A 178 -17.57 -24.03 -10.15
N ASP A 179 -17.86 -24.38 -11.40
CA ASP A 179 -18.74 -25.48 -11.74
C ASP A 179 -18.07 -26.86 -11.51
N GLU A 180 -18.84 -27.92 -11.72
CA GLU A 180 -18.40 -29.31 -11.58
C GLU A 180 -17.25 -29.72 -12.53
N ASN A 181 -17.02 -28.94 -13.60
CA ASN A 181 -15.93 -29.13 -14.55
C ASN A 181 -14.70 -28.25 -14.23
N GLY A 182 -14.77 -27.44 -13.16
CA GLY A 182 -13.71 -26.53 -12.74
C GLY A 182 -13.69 -25.18 -13.46
N ASN A 183 -14.71 -24.85 -14.27
CA ASN A 183 -14.84 -23.54 -14.90
C ASN A 183 -15.38 -22.51 -13.90
N LEU A 184 -14.95 -21.26 -14.00
CA LEU A 184 -15.46 -20.19 -13.15
C LEU A 184 -16.96 -19.95 -13.40
N LEU A 185 -17.72 -19.77 -12.33
CA LEU A 185 -19.09 -19.28 -12.43
C LEU A 185 -19.09 -17.85 -12.95
N ASN A 186 -20.05 -17.50 -13.81
CA ASN A 186 -20.18 -16.14 -14.36
C ASN A 186 -21.36 -15.36 -13.77
N ASP A 187 -22.35 -16.06 -13.22
CA ASP A 187 -23.51 -15.43 -12.57
C ASP A 187 -23.27 -15.31 -11.05
N PRO A 188 -23.15 -14.08 -10.49
CA PRO A 188 -23.02 -13.88 -9.04
C PRO A 188 -24.25 -14.41 -8.26
N PHE A 189 -25.41 -14.56 -8.89
CA PHE A 189 -26.61 -15.04 -8.22
C PHE A 189 -26.78 -16.56 -8.28
N ASP A 190 -25.90 -17.30 -8.98
CA ASP A 190 -25.90 -18.76 -9.04
C ASP A 190 -25.91 -19.35 -7.61
N PRO A 191 -26.76 -20.35 -7.31
CA PRO A 191 -26.84 -20.94 -5.97
C PRO A 191 -25.52 -21.53 -5.45
N ARG A 192 -24.58 -21.87 -6.33
CA ARG A 192 -23.24 -22.38 -5.98
C ARG A 192 -22.25 -21.28 -5.62
N CYS A 193 -22.54 -20.03 -5.96
CA CYS A 193 -21.69 -18.90 -5.62
C CYS A 193 -21.69 -18.68 -4.10
N THR A 194 -20.52 -18.66 -3.50
CA THR A 194 -20.32 -18.52 -2.05
C THR A 194 -19.90 -17.10 -1.66
N GLU A 195 -19.25 -16.40 -2.59
CA GLU A 195 -18.60 -15.11 -2.36
C GLU A 195 -18.81 -14.17 -3.55
N TRP A 196 -18.90 -12.87 -3.27
CA TRP A 196 -18.95 -11.83 -4.29
C TRP A 196 -17.67 -11.00 -4.26
N LEU A 197 -17.10 -10.78 -5.44
CA LEU A 197 -16.10 -9.75 -5.66
C LEU A 197 -16.82 -8.48 -6.10
N VAL A 198 -16.83 -7.46 -5.25
CA VAL A 198 -17.29 -6.13 -5.62
C VAL A 198 -16.20 -5.47 -6.46
N GLU A 199 -16.56 -4.99 -7.65
CA GLU A 199 -15.66 -4.33 -8.61
C GLU A 199 -15.79 -2.81 -8.53
N ILE A 200 -14.72 -2.16 -8.06
CA ILE A 200 -14.66 -0.71 -7.88
C ILE A 200 -13.63 -0.14 -8.87
N PRO A 201 -14.03 0.67 -9.86
CA PRO A 201 -13.05 1.38 -10.70
C PRO A 201 -12.33 2.44 -9.88
N VAL A 202 -11.01 2.39 -9.84
CA VAL A 202 -10.14 3.29 -9.07
C VAL A 202 -9.10 3.91 -10.01
N ALA A 203 -8.79 5.18 -9.77
CA ALA A 203 -7.67 5.89 -10.38
C ALA A 203 -6.80 6.51 -9.29
N VAL A 204 -5.48 6.49 -9.49
CA VAL A 204 -4.53 7.19 -8.60
C VAL A 204 -4.66 8.70 -8.78
N SER A 205 -4.33 9.47 -7.75
CA SER A 205 -4.57 10.94 -7.73
C SER A 205 -3.85 11.72 -8.84
N TRP A 206 -2.79 11.15 -9.40
CA TRP A 206 -1.99 11.74 -10.47
C TRP A 206 -2.28 11.15 -11.87
N ALA A 207 -3.23 10.23 -12.00
CA ALA A 207 -3.51 9.52 -13.26
C ALA A 207 -3.87 10.43 -14.44
N ASP A 208 -4.39 11.63 -14.16
CA ASP A 208 -4.80 12.63 -15.15
C ASP A 208 -3.80 13.78 -15.33
N LEU A 209 -2.62 13.73 -14.68
CA LEU A 209 -1.57 14.71 -14.96
C LEU A 209 -1.13 14.63 -16.43
N PRO A 210 -0.86 15.77 -17.10
CA PRO A 210 -0.51 15.78 -18.52
C PRO A 210 0.70 14.89 -18.86
N GLY A 211 0.46 13.82 -19.61
CA GLY A 211 1.51 12.87 -20.02
C GLY A 211 1.79 11.75 -19.01
N ALA A 212 1.09 11.71 -17.88
CA ALA A 212 1.13 10.56 -16.97
C ALA A 212 0.52 9.33 -17.63
N ASP A 213 -0.57 9.49 -18.39
CA ASP A 213 -1.26 8.43 -19.15
C ASP A 213 -0.37 7.60 -20.09
N LYS A 214 0.79 8.13 -20.47
CA LYS A 214 1.79 7.47 -21.33
C LYS A 214 2.82 6.64 -20.55
N ILE A 215 2.82 6.72 -19.23
CA ILE A 215 3.79 6.03 -18.37
C ILE A 215 3.30 4.63 -18.06
N GLU A 216 4.07 3.63 -18.48
CA GLU A 216 3.76 2.22 -18.24
C GLU A 216 4.35 1.80 -16.88
N VAL A 217 3.54 1.93 -15.83
CA VAL A 217 3.94 1.59 -14.44
C VAL A 217 4.45 0.14 -14.32
N SER A 218 3.90 -0.78 -15.14
CA SER A 218 4.35 -2.18 -15.23
C SER A 218 5.78 -2.36 -15.77
N ARG A 219 6.41 -1.30 -16.29
CA ARG A 219 7.79 -1.28 -16.79
C ARG A 219 8.81 -0.74 -15.82
N PHE A 220 8.40 -0.23 -14.66
CA PHE A 220 9.36 0.15 -13.62
C PHE A 220 10.23 -1.06 -13.29
N SER A 221 11.56 -0.95 -13.34
CA SER A 221 12.43 -2.10 -13.11
C SER A 221 12.54 -2.42 -11.62
N VAL A 222 12.97 -3.63 -11.28
CA VAL A 222 13.30 -3.97 -9.89
C VAL A 222 14.49 -3.16 -9.37
N LEU A 223 15.42 -2.76 -10.24
CA LEU A 223 16.53 -1.89 -9.87
C LEU A 223 16.06 -0.48 -9.52
N ALA A 224 15.06 0.06 -10.21
CA ALA A 224 14.46 1.34 -9.83
C ALA A 224 13.74 1.26 -8.47
N GLN A 225 13.04 0.15 -8.22
CA GLN A 225 12.43 -0.12 -6.92
C GLN A 225 13.49 -0.20 -5.80
N LEU A 226 14.59 -0.93 -6.02
CA LEU A 226 15.69 -1.04 -5.07
C LEU A 226 16.38 0.31 -4.82
N ASP A 227 16.63 1.10 -5.85
CA ASP A 227 17.20 2.44 -5.71
C ASP A 227 16.31 3.33 -4.84
N PHE A 228 15.00 3.32 -5.09
CA PHE A 228 14.08 4.17 -4.35
C PHE A 228 13.85 3.72 -2.90
N VAL A 229 13.74 2.42 -2.63
CA VAL A 229 13.65 1.94 -1.24
C VAL A 229 14.92 2.28 -0.47
N MET A 230 16.10 2.22 -1.10
CA MET A 230 17.36 2.60 -0.46
C MET A 230 17.44 4.12 -0.24
N GLN A 231 16.88 4.94 -1.13
CA GLN A 231 16.71 6.38 -0.91
C GLN A 231 15.92 6.67 0.38
N VAL A 232 14.83 5.92 0.59
CA VAL A 232 14.00 6.03 1.80
C VAL A 232 14.74 5.51 3.04
N GLN A 233 15.40 4.35 2.92
CA GLN A 233 16.16 3.74 4.00
C GLN A 233 17.28 4.65 4.50
N ASN A 234 18.00 5.30 3.58
CA ASN A 234 19.17 6.10 3.91
C ASN A 234 18.83 7.50 4.44
N HIS A 235 17.68 8.07 4.03
CA HIS A 235 17.37 9.48 4.32
C HIS A 235 16.21 9.71 5.28
N TYR A 236 15.31 8.74 5.47
CA TYR A 236 14.24 8.86 6.45
C TYR A 236 14.35 7.85 7.59
N VAL A 237 14.57 6.59 7.26
CA VAL A 237 14.39 5.49 8.20
C VAL A 237 15.59 5.33 9.14
N THR A 238 15.29 5.03 10.41
CA THR A 238 16.27 4.62 11.44
C THR A 238 16.04 3.19 11.91
N HIS A 239 14.87 2.62 11.62
CA HIS A 239 14.55 1.22 11.77
C HIS A 239 14.72 0.46 10.43
N ASN A 240 13.63 0.01 9.80
CA ASN A 240 13.66 -0.68 8.52
C ASN A 240 12.56 -0.15 7.59
N THR A 241 12.88 -0.07 6.30
CA THR A 241 11.94 0.21 5.22
C THR A 241 11.39 -1.13 4.75
N SER A 242 10.20 -1.52 5.22
CA SER A 242 9.59 -2.77 4.75
C SER A 242 9.25 -2.63 3.26
N ALA A 243 9.66 -3.64 2.50
CA ALA A 243 9.70 -3.59 1.06
C ALA A 243 9.35 -4.94 0.45
N THR A 244 8.60 -4.92 -0.63
CA THR A 244 8.42 -6.04 -1.55
C THR A 244 8.91 -5.59 -2.91
N LEU A 245 10.06 -6.10 -3.33
CA LEU A 245 10.61 -5.85 -4.65
C LEU A 245 10.00 -6.83 -5.63
N GLU A 246 9.31 -6.30 -6.64
CA GLU A 246 8.69 -7.11 -7.67
C GLU A 246 9.55 -7.19 -8.91
N LEU A 247 9.85 -8.40 -9.37
CA LEU A 247 10.78 -8.65 -10.46
C LEU A 247 10.25 -9.65 -11.49
N ARG A 248 10.79 -9.56 -12.70
CA ARG A 248 10.68 -10.59 -13.74
C ARG A 248 11.85 -11.55 -13.71
N SER A 249 11.68 -12.68 -14.37
CA SER A 249 12.71 -13.71 -14.49
C SER A 249 14.04 -13.17 -15.06
N GLU A 250 13.99 -12.27 -16.05
CA GLU A 250 15.18 -11.65 -16.65
C GLU A 250 15.89 -10.62 -15.75
N GLU A 251 15.23 -10.16 -14.69
CA GLU A 251 15.79 -9.16 -13.76
C GLU A 251 16.52 -9.80 -12.57
N ILE A 252 16.41 -11.13 -12.39
CA ILE A 252 16.96 -11.85 -11.22
C ILE A 252 18.48 -11.63 -11.09
N GLU A 253 19.25 -11.88 -12.15
CA GLU A 253 20.71 -11.76 -12.11
C GLU A 253 21.16 -10.33 -11.84
N ALA A 254 20.54 -9.36 -12.52
CA ALA A 254 20.87 -7.94 -12.34
C ALA A 254 20.60 -7.47 -10.90
N LEU A 255 19.47 -7.88 -10.32
CA LEU A 255 19.15 -7.60 -8.92
C LEU A 255 20.14 -8.27 -7.97
N GLY A 256 20.47 -9.54 -8.21
CA GLY A 256 21.42 -10.31 -7.41
C GLY A 256 22.81 -9.65 -7.37
N THR A 257 23.33 -9.25 -8.53
CA THR A 257 24.59 -8.50 -8.62
C THR A 257 24.50 -7.17 -7.85
N ARG A 258 23.44 -6.39 -8.04
CA ARG A 258 23.30 -5.09 -7.37
C ARG A 258 23.24 -5.21 -5.85
N ILE A 259 22.54 -6.23 -5.33
CA ILE A 259 22.48 -6.53 -3.89
C ILE A 259 23.87 -6.92 -3.37
N TYR A 260 24.59 -7.78 -4.10
CA TYR A 260 25.95 -8.17 -3.74
C TYR A 260 26.90 -6.95 -3.67
N GLU A 261 26.86 -6.09 -4.68
CA GLU A 261 27.66 -4.85 -4.72
C GLU A 261 27.30 -3.91 -3.56
N ALA A 262 26.00 -3.75 -3.27
CA ALA A 262 25.55 -2.91 -2.14
C ALA A 262 26.17 -3.37 -0.81
N ILE A 263 26.18 -4.70 -0.57
CA ILE A 263 26.75 -5.31 0.62
C ILE A 263 28.26 -5.16 0.63
N GLN A 264 28.92 -5.42 -0.51
CA GLN A 264 30.38 -5.31 -0.63
C GLN A 264 30.88 -3.88 -0.36
N ASN A 265 30.11 -2.87 -0.78
CA ASN A 265 30.46 -1.45 -0.68
C ASN A 265 29.93 -0.78 0.60
N ASP A 266 29.26 -1.52 1.49
CA ASP A 266 28.64 -0.99 2.71
C ASP A 266 27.65 0.17 2.45
N GLU A 267 26.82 0.03 1.41
CA GLU A 267 25.84 1.05 0.98
C GLU A 267 24.56 1.08 1.84
N GLY A 268 24.53 0.30 2.92
CA GLY A 268 23.39 0.14 3.81
C GLY A 268 22.66 -1.19 3.64
N TYR A 269 21.70 -1.47 4.53
CA TYR A 269 20.90 -2.69 4.53
C TYR A 269 19.41 -2.38 4.69
N VAL A 270 18.58 -3.16 4.00
CA VAL A 270 17.13 -3.18 4.14
C VAL A 270 16.63 -4.62 4.14
N SER A 271 15.62 -4.92 4.95
CA SER A 271 14.88 -6.18 4.85
C SER A 271 13.77 -6.05 3.81
N ALA A 272 13.93 -6.74 2.69
CA ALA A 272 12.97 -6.78 1.60
C ALA A 272 12.53 -8.23 1.30
N ALA A 273 11.26 -8.40 0.94
CA ALA A 273 10.77 -9.60 0.26
C ALA A 273 10.97 -9.45 -1.25
N LEU A 274 11.27 -10.54 -1.94
CA LEU A 274 11.34 -10.59 -3.41
C LEU A 274 10.13 -11.38 -3.91
N LEU A 275 9.38 -10.82 -4.86
CA LEU A 275 8.15 -11.44 -5.37
C LEU A 275 8.14 -11.39 -6.90
N ALA A 276 7.84 -12.52 -7.55
CA ALA A 276 7.64 -12.55 -8.99
C ALA A 276 6.45 -11.65 -9.38
N ARG A 277 6.58 -10.88 -10.45
CA ARG A 277 5.48 -10.06 -10.96
C ARG A 277 4.33 -10.90 -11.49
N PHE A 278 3.11 -10.42 -11.26
CA PHE A 278 1.87 -11.12 -11.64
C PHE A 278 1.72 -11.34 -13.15
N ASP A 279 2.23 -10.44 -13.98
CA ASP A 279 2.19 -10.54 -15.43
C ASP A 279 3.32 -11.42 -16.02
N ASP A 280 4.28 -11.88 -15.20
CA ASP A 280 5.30 -12.86 -15.64
C ASP A 280 4.68 -14.26 -15.81
N ILE A 281 3.68 -14.59 -14.99
CA ILE A 281 2.95 -15.86 -15.01
C ILE A 281 1.46 -15.58 -14.77
N GLN A 282 0.73 -15.16 -15.82
CA GLN A 282 -0.71 -14.86 -15.71
C GLN A 282 -1.50 -16.10 -15.25
N THR A 283 -1.65 -16.24 -13.94
CA THR A 283 -2.21 -17.46 -13.31
C THR A 283 -3.64 -17.21 -12.78
N PHE A 284 -4.01 -15.95 -12.54
CA PHE A 284 -5.23 -15.59 -11.81
C PHE A 284 -6.21 -14.76 -12.65
N PRO A 285 -7.40 -15.30 -12.98
CA PRO A 285 -8.35 -14.65 -13.89
C PRO A 285 -9.12 -13.47 -13.28
N ARG A 286 -9.15 -13.30 -11.94
CA ARG A 286 -9.87 -12.20 -11.27
C ARG A 286 -8.93 -11.46 -10.31
N LEU A 287 -7.97 -10.74 -10.86
CA LEU A 287 -6.94 -10.05 -10.09
C LEU A 287 -7.55 -9.07 -9.06
N PRO A 288 -7.00 -8.96 -7.84
CA PRO A 288 -7.44 -7.97 -6.86
C PRO A 288 -7.26 -6.52 -7.33
N PHE A 289 -6.26 -6.29 -8.18
CA PHE A 289 -5.98 -5.04 -8.88
C PHE A 289 -5.82 -5.39 -10.35
N GLU A 290 -6.86 -5.17 -11.15
CA GLU A 290 -6.81 -5.42 -12.60
C GLU A 290 -6.55 -4.10 -13.33
N PRO A 291 -5.37 -3.91 -13.96
CA PRO A 291 -5.09 -2.70 -14.74
C PRO A 291 -6.11 -2.51 -15.86
N ILE A 292 -6.58 -1.28 -16.04
CA ILE A 292 -7.49 -0.90 -17.13
C ILE A 292 -7.03 0.40 -17.77
N ASP A 293 -7.39 0.60 -19.04
CA ASP A 293 -7.15 1.88 -19.71
C ASP A 293 -8.13 2.98 -19.26
N LYS A 294 -7.85 4.21 -19.70
CA LYS A 294 -8.66 5.39 -19.34
C LYS A 294 -10.10 5.29 -19.86
N LEU A 295 -10.30 4.81 -21.09
CA LEU A 295 -11.62 4.71 -21.71
C LEU A 295 -12.52 3.71 -20.94
N THR A 296 -11.94 2.59 -20.55
CA THR A 296 -12.59 1.54 -19.75
C THR A 296 -12.93 2.08 -18.36
N PHE A 297 -11.99 2.75 -17.69
CA PHE A 297 -12.26 3.40 -16.40
C PHE A 297 -13.42 4.41 -16.49
N GLU A 298 -13.41 5.30 -17.48
CA GLU A 298 -14.47 6.28 -17.70
C GLU A 298 -15.82 5.63 -18.04
N SER A 299 -15.81 4.52 -18.80
CA SER A 299 -17.01 3.72 -19.06
C SER A 299 -17.57 3.14 -17.77
N LEU A 300 -16.76 2.43 -16.99
CA LEU A 300 -17.17 1.80 -15.74
C LEU A 300 -17.70 2.82 -14.74
N CYS A 301 -17.05 3.98 -14.60
CA CYS A 301 -17.54 5.06 -13.74
C CYS A 301 -18.91 5.60 -14.20
N ARG A 302 -19.16 5.72 -15.52
CA ARG A 302 -20.48 6.11 -16.05
C ARG A 302 -21.52 5.04 -15.78
N GLU A 303 -21.19 3.78 -16.00
CA GLU A 303 -22.09 2.66 -15.76
C GLU A 303 -22.48 2.53 -14.29
N VAL A 304 -21.55 2.75 -13.35
CA VAL A 304 -21.86 2.83 -11.92
C VAL A 304 -22.94 3.87 -11.66
N LYS A 305 -22.82 5.06 -12.25
CA LYS A 305 -23.84 6.12 -12.10
C LYS A 305 -25.19 5.73 -12.73
N VAL A 306 -25.18 5.00 -13.84
CA VAL A 306 -26.41 4.53 -14.51
C VAL A 306 -27.12 3.45 -13.69
N ARG A 307 -26.37 2.52 -13.08
CA ARG A 307 -26.92 1.44 -12.23
C ARG A 307 -27.34 1.91 -10.84
N ARG A 308 -26.78 3.02 -10.36
CA ARG A 308 -26.98 3.55 -9.01
C ARG A 308 -28.45 3.81 -8.71
N LYS A 309 -28.94 3.22 -7.62
CA LYS A 309 -30.29 3.46 -7.09
C LYS A 309 -30.32 4.56 -6.02
N THR A 310 -29.21 4.74 -5.30
CA THR A 310 -29.06 5.73 -4.23
C THR A 310 -27.64 6.30 -4.21
N ASP A 311 -27.49 7.58 -3.88
CA ASP A 311 -26.22 8.25 -3.63
C ASP A 311 -25.86 8.36 -2.14
N ASP A 312 -26.75 7.91 -1.26
CA ASP A 312 -26.48 7.71 0.17
C ASP A 312 -26.06 6.25 0.42
N PHE A 313 -24.74 6.01 0.53
CA PHE A 313 -24.20 4.68 0.83
C PHE A 313 -24.53 4.23 2.26
N CYS A 314 -24.49 5.14 3.23
CA CYS A 314 -24.81 4.82 4.62
C CYS A 314 -26.27 4.40 4.75
N GLY A 315 -27.18 5.16 4.12
CA GLY A 315 -28.59 4.79 4.03
C GLY A 315 -28.84 3.50 3.24
N ALA A 316 -27.98 3.16 2.27
CA ALA A 316 -28.02 1.85 1.61
C ALA A 316 -27.63 0.71 2.56
N LEU A 317 -26.52 0.87 3.27
CA LEU A 317 -26.01 -0.11 4.22
C LEU A 317 -27.00 -0.37 5.35
N SER A 318 -27.60 0.67 5.92
CA SER A 318 -28.59 0.53 7.01
C SER A 318 -29.85 -0.24 6.61
N ARG A 319 -30.15 -0.42 5.31
CA ARG A 319 -31.26 -1.29 4.87
C ARG A 319 -30.94 -2.78 5.00
N TYR A 320 -29.65 -3.11 4.96
CA TYR A 320 -29.15 -4.49 4.95
C TYR A 320 -28.48 -4.89 6.27
N ASP A 321 -28.02 -3.91 7.04
CA ASP A 321 -27.48 -4.08 8.38
C ASP A 321 -28.62 -4.34 9.39
N LEU A 322 -29.02 -5.61 9.48
CA LEU A 322 -30.13 -6.08 10.33
C LEU A 322 -29.69 -6.47 11.76
N GLY A 323 -28.51 -6.00 12.21
CA GLY A 323 -27.96 -6.27 13.54
C GLY A 323 -26.84 -7.32 13.53
N GLU A 324 -26.56 -7.93 14.70
CA GLU A 324 -25.43 -8.87 14.86
C GLU A 324 -25.60 -10.14 14.01
N LEU A 325 -25.06 -10.09 12.80
CA LEU A 325 -24.68 -11.27 12.04
C LEU A 325 -23.31 -11.73 12.56
N LEU A 326 -23.13 -13.04 12.74
CA LEU A 326 -21.81 -13.63 12.95
C LEU A 326 -21.01 -13.46 11.65
N GLU A 327 -20.42 -12.29 11.49
CA GLU A 327 -19.58 -11.94 10.34
C GLU A 327 -18.18 -12.50 10.57
N SER A 328 -17.89 -13.59 9.87
CA SER A 328 -16.52 -13.98 9.59
C SER A 328 -16.16 -13.38 8.25
N GLY A 329 -15.23 -12.42 8.21
CA GLY A 329 -14.58 -12.03 6.96
C GLY A 329 -13.94 -13.25 6.28
N PRO A 330 -13.62 -13.17 4.96
CA PRO A 330 -12.91 -14.25 4.30
C PRO A 330 -11.65 -14.58 5.11
N SER A 331 -11.35 -15.87 5.27
CA SER A 331 -10.16 -16.29 6.00
C SER A 331 -8.94 -15.63 5.35
N GLY A 332 -8.13 -14.93 6.15
CA GLY A 332 -6.84 -14.44 5.67
C GLY A 332 -6.05 -15.60 5.06
N CYS A 333 -5.20 -15.30 4.08
CA CYS A 333 -4.26 -16.28 3.53
C CYS A 333 -3.22 -16.66 4.59
N ASP A 334 -3.63 -17.49 5.55
CA ASP A 334 -2.79 -18.13 6.54
C ASP A 334 -2.40 -19.50 5.97
N SER A 335 -1.25 -19.53 5.29
CA SER A 335 -0.59 -20.71 4.67
C SER A 335 -1.26 -21.28 3.41
N ASP A 336 -0.54 -22.19 2.73
CA ASP A 336 -0.77 -22.83 1.42
C ASP A 336 -2.11 -23.60 1.27
N LYS A 337 -3.17 -23.21 1.98
CA LYS A 337 -4.51 -23.80 1.89
C LYS A 337 -5.11 -23.71 0.48
N CYS A 338 -4.67 -22.76 -0.34
CA CYS A 338 -5.04 -22.66 -1.75
C CYS A 338 -4.46 -23.80 -2.62
N MET A 339 -3.54 -24.60 -2.10
CA MET A 339 -2.85 -25.68 -2.83
C MET A 339 -3.43 -27.08 -2.57
N PHE A 340 -4.35 -27.23 -1.62
CA PHE A 340 -4.88 -28.55 -1.25
C PHE A 340 -6.41 -28.57 -1.23
N PRO A 341 -7.07 -29.51 -1.91
CA PRO A 341 -8.50 -29.75 -1.71
C PRO A 341 -8.73 -30.10 -0.24
N SER A 342 -9.69 -29.43 0.39
CA SER A 342 -10.13 -29.74 1.75
C SER A 342 -10.47 -31.22 1.85
N GLN A 343 -9.63 -31.98 2.56
CA GLN A 343 -9.94 -33.37 2.88
C GLN A 343 -11.22 -33.39 3.71
N LEU A 344 -12.23 -34.09 3.19
CA LEU A 344 -13.45 -34.41 3.93
C LEU A 344 -13.05 -35.16 5.19
N ILE A 345 -13.13 -34.49 6.33
CA ILE A 345 -13.09 -35.16 7.62
C ILE A 345 -14.46 -35.84 7.76
N THR A 346 -14.53 -37.10 7.36
CA THR A 346 -15.62 -38.00 7.76
C THR A 346 -15.54 -38.28 9.27
N PRO A 347 -16.69 -38.41 9.95
CA PRO A 347 -16.82 -38.28 11.40
C PRO A 347 -16.10 -39.34 12.22
#